data_AF-A0A947FE35-F1
#
_entry.id   AF-A0A947FE35-F1
#
_cell.length_a   1.000
_cell.length_b   1.000
_cell.length_c   1.000
_cell.angle_alpha   90.00
_cell.angle_beta   90.00
_cell.angle_gamma   90.00
#
_symmetry.space_group_name_H-M   'P 1'
#
loop_
_entity.id
_entity.type
_entity.pdbx_description
1 polymer ?
#
loop_
_entity_poly.entity_id
_entity_poly.type
_entity_poly.pdbx_seq_one_letter_code
_entity_poly.pdbx_strand_id
1 'polypeptide(L)'
;MLRNGCRALTVKAVFLFFWLVSSSAWAKAEAVAIEGPQRAWWFWPVVLFFFCFVLGIIAVLAGVGGGVLYVPLVSGFFPFHLDFVRGTGLLVALAGALAAGPGLLKRNFANLRLALPVALIASSCAIVGALLGVALPTNIIQIALGATIIFIALLLTFSKNVERPVVEKQDGIGGALKMAGAYLEPSTG
;
A
#
# COMPACT_ATOMS: atom_id res chain seq x y z
N MET A 1 16.56 -29.58 -6.10
CA MET A 1 17.33 -28.60 -6.90
C MET A 1 16.50 -27.88 -7.99
N LEU A 2 15.42 -28.45 -8.53
CA LEU A 2 14.61 -27.82 -9.60
C LEU A 2 13.78 -26.58 -9.21
N ARG A 3 13.47 -26.38 -7.91
CA ARG A 3 12.62 -25.25 -7.44
C ARG A 3 13.31 -23.89 -7.47
N ASN A 4 14.65 -23.86 -7.47
CA ASN A 4 15.41 -22.60 -7.51
C ASN A 4 15.60 -22.08 -8.95
N GLY A 5 15.57 -22.96 -9.96
CA GLY A 5 15.68 -22.59 -11.37
C GLY A 5 14.49 -21.79 -11.89
N CYS A 6 13.26 -22.18 -11.47
CA CYS A 6 12.05 -21.44 -11.85
C CYS A 6 12.04 -20.03 -11.23
N ARG A 7 12.49 -19.88 -9.97
CA ARG A 7 12.64 -18.56 -9.32
C ARG A 7 13.68 -17.68 -10.03
N ALA A 8 14.78 -18.26 -10.49
CA ALA A 8 15.79 -17.52 -11.26
C ALA A 8 15.29 -17.11 -12.66
N LEU A 9 14.44 -17.91 -13.29
CA LEU A 9 13.79 -17.60 -14.57
C LEU A 9 12.77 -16.46 -14.41
N THR A 10 11.97 -16.47 -13.34
CA THR A 10 11.02 -15.40 -13.03
C THR A 10 11.75 -14.09 -12.68
N VAL A 11 12.86 -14.15 -11.93
CA VAL A 11 13.70 -12.97 -11.62
C VAL A 11 14.31 -12.39 -12.89
N LYS A 12 14.84 -13.23 -13.79
CA LYS A 12 15.37 -12.77 -15.09
C LYS A 12 14.28 -12.19 -15.98
N ALA A 13 13.08 -12.77 -16.00
CA ALA A 13 11.94 -12.25 -16.76
C ALA A 13 11.43 -10.92 -16.20
N VAL A 14 11.41 -10.75 -14.87
CA VAL A 14 11.07 -9.48 -14.20
C VAL A 14 12.13 -8.41 -14.46
N PHE A 15 13.42 -8.76 -14.40
CA PHE A 15 14.50 -7.83 -14.71
C PHE A 15 14.48 -7.43 -16.20
N LEU A 16 14.16 -8.37 -17.09
CA LEU A 16 13.95 -8.12 -18.52
C LEU A 16 12.72 -7.25 -18.75
N PHE A 17 11.63 -7.47 -18.01
CA PHE A 17 10.42 -6.66 -18.06
C PHE A 17 10.66 -5.23 -17.52
N PHE A 18 11.44 -5.10 -16.45
CA PHE A 18 11.86 -3.80 -15.91
C PHE A 18 12.80 -3.05 -16.88
N TRP A 19 13.67 -3.77 -17.59
CA TRP A 19 14.52 -3.23 -18.64
C TRP A 19 13.71 -2.83 -19.89
N LEU A 20 12.69 -3.61 -20.26
CA LEU A 20 11.75 -3.31 -21.34
C LEU A 20 10.82 -2.12 -21.01
N VAL A 21 10.33 -2.01 -19.77
CA VAL A 21 9.49 -0.91 -19.30
C VAL A 21 10.29 0.38 -19.07
N SER A 22 11.59 0.28 -18.79
CA SER A 22 12.51 1.43 -18.72
C SER A 22 12.94 1.95 -20.10
N SER A 23 12.57 1.27 -21.19
CA SER A 23 12.77 1.83 -22.53
C SER A 23 11.80 3.01 -22.71
N SER A 24 12.35 4.16 -23.10
CA SER A 24 11.66 5.45 -23.29
C SER A 24 10.56 5.45 -24.37
N ALA A 25 10.18 4.27 -24.88
CA ALA A 25 9.11 4.09 -25.86
C ALA A 25 7.70 4.17 -25.24
N TRP A 26 7.55 3.99 -23.92
CA TRP A 26 6.26 4.11 -23.23
C TRP A 26 5.97 5.51 -22.67
N ALA A 27 6.77 6.52 -23.03
CA ALA A 27 6.58 7.92 -22.68
C ALA A 27 5.47 8.62 -23.49
N LYS A 28 4.53 7.85 -24.05
CA LYS A 28 3.26 8.35 -24.59
C LYS A 28 2.10 7.59 -23.95
N ALA A 29 1.92 7.76 -22.65
CA ALA A 29 0.57 7.78 -22.13
C ALA A 29 0.00 9.14 -22.53
N GLU A 30 -0.54 9.22 -23.76
CA GLU A 30 -1.61 10.18 -23.99
C GLU A 30 -2.62 9.90 -22.90
N ALA A 31 -2.75 10.84 -21.96
CA ALA A 31 -3.97 10.97 -21.22
C ALA A 31 -5.04 11.11 -22.31
N VAL A 32 -5.69 9.99 -22.63
CA VAL A 32 -6.96 10.01 -23.33
C VAL A 32 -7.87 10.71 -22.35
N ALA A 33 -7.87 12.04 -22.43
CA ALA A 33 -8.97 12.84 -22.00
C ALA A 33 -10.16 12.18 -22.70
N ILE A 34 -10.96 11.47 -21.91
CA ILE A 34 -12.27 11.03 -22.35
C ILE A 34 -13.07 12.33 -22.43
N GLU A 35 -12.84 13.10 -23.50
CA GLU A 35 -13.82 14.06 -23.98
C GLU A 35 -14.98 13.24 -24.51
N GLY A 36 -15.92 12.94 -23.62
CA GLY A 36 -17.15 12.29 -24.01
C GLY A 36 -18.08 12.03 -22.84
N PRO A 37 -19.37 11.97 -23.15
CA PRO A 37 -20.28 13.08 -23.44
C PRO A 37 -20.55 13.90 -22.16
N GLN A 38 -21.48 14.87 -22.18
CA GLN A 38 -22.01 15.47 -20.95
C GLN A 38 -22.65 14.41 -20.03
N ARG A 39 -21.84 13.67 -19.27
CA ARG A 39 -22.34 12.81 -18.21
C ARG A 39 -22.68 13.69 -17.03
N ALA A 40 -23.87 13.45 -16.50
CA ALA A 40 -24.36 14.17 -15.34
C ALA A 40 -23.32 14.11 -14.20
N TRP A 41 -23.01 15.24 -13.57
CA TRP A 41 -21.88 15.42 -12.64
C TRP A 41 -21.81 14.37 -11.50
N TRP A 42 -22.96 13.84 -11.08
CA TRP A 42 -23.14 12.76 -10.10
C TRP A 42 -22.66 11.37 -10.57
N PHE A 43 -22.47 11.15 -11.88
CA PHE A 43 -22.02 9.87 -12.42
C PHE A 43 -20.66 9.44 -11.85
N TRP A 44 -19.70 10.36 -11.85
CA TRP A 44 -18.34 10.10 -11.39
C TRP A 44 -18.26 9.78 -9.88
N PRO A 45 -18.89 10.55 -8.97
CA PRO A 45 -18.96 10.21 -7.54
C PRO A 45 -19.61 8.86 -7.25
N VAL A 46 -20.68 8.50 -7.97
CA VAL A 46 -21.38 7.21 -7.76
C VAL A 46 -20.47 6.05 -8.16
N VAL A 47 -19.81 6.12 -9.31
CA VAL A 47 -18.86 5.08 -9.73
C VAL A 47 -17.68 5.00 -8.75
N LEU A 48 -17.15 6.15 -8.32
CA LEU A 48 -16.05 6.19 -7.35
C LEU A 48 -16.47 5.58 -6.00
N PHE A 49 -17.70 5.81 -5.56
CA PHE A 49 -18.23 5.24 -4.32
C PHE A 49 -18.23 3.72 -4.36
N PHE A 50 -18.82 3.11 -5.41
CA PHE A 50 -18.83 1.65 -5.55
C PHE A 50 -17.43 1.08 -5.72
N PHE A 51 -16.57 1.75 -6.50
CA PHE A 51 -15.18 1.34 -6.67
C PHE A 51 -14.41 1.36 -5.34
N CYS A 52 -14.49 2.45 -4.59
CA CYS A 52 -13.86 2.60 -3.27
C CYS A 52 -14.42 1.62 -2.24
N PHE A 53 -15.71 1.30 -2.31
CA PHE A 53 -16.33 0.33 -1.43
C PHE A 53 -15.74 -1.07 -1.64
N VAL A 54 -15.67 -1.53 -2.88
CA VAL A 54 -15.03 -2.81 -3.23
C VAL A 54 -13.55 -2.81 -2.88
N LEU A 55 -12.85 -1.72 -3.19
CA LEU A 55 -11.43 -1.54 -2.86
C LEU A 55 -11.22 -1.58 -1.34
N GLY A 56 -12.10 -1.00 -0.55
CA GLY A 56 -12.06 -1.04 0.92
C GLY A 56 -12.11 -2.47 1.47
N ILE A 57 -12.98 -3.31 0.92
CA ILE A 57 -13.07 -4.73 1.29
C ILE A 57 -11.74 -5.44 0.99
N ILE A 58 -11.23 -5.27 -0.24
CA ILE A 58 -9.96 -5.88 -0.66
C ILE A 58 -8.79 -5.38 0.19
N ALA A 59 -8.75 -4.10 0.51
CA ALA A 59 -7.68 -3.48 1.27
C ALA A 59 -7.60 -3.99 2.71
N VAL A 60 -8.73 -4.26 3.35
CA VAL A 60 -8.76 -4.85 4.70
C VAL A 60 -8.28 -6.30 4.67
N LEU A 61 -8.68 -7.08 3.66
CA LEU A 61 -8.18 -8.45 3.47
C LEU A 61 -6.68 -8.48 3.19
N ALA A 62 -6.17 -7.49 2.44
CA ALA A 62 -4.74 -7.35 2.17
C ALA A 62 -3.92 -6.84 3.37
N GLY A 63 -4.55 -6.13 4.32
CA GLY A 63 -3.88 -5.60 5.51
C GLY A 63 -2.92 -4.43 5.27
N VAL A 64 -2.92 -3.82 4.07
CA VAL A 64 -1.93 -2.79 3.65
C VAL A 64 -2.37 -1.35 3.96
N GLY A 65 -3.64 -1.14 4.35
CA GLY A 65 -4.23 0.19 4.55
C GLY A 65 -4.69 0.81 3.23
N GLY A 66 -5.96 1.22 3.17
CA GLY A 66 -6.66 1.52 1.91
C GLY A 66 -6.01 2.58 1.01
N GLY A 67 -5.27 3.54 1.57
CA GLY A 67 -4.61 4.60 0.80
C GLY A 67 -3.52 4.12 -0.15
N VAL A 68 -2.76 3.07 0.22
CA VAL A 68 -1.64 2.55 -0.59
C VAL A 68 -2.15 1.94 -1.89
N LEU A 69 -3.31 1.29 -1.86
CA LEU A 69 -3.97 0.72 -3.04
C LEU A 69 -4.81 1.77 -3.77
N TYR A 70 -5.44 2.70 -3.05
CA TYR A 70 -6.33 3.72 -3.62
C TYR A 70 -5.61 4.66 -4.60
N VAL A 71 -4.49 5.26 -4.20
CA VAL A 71 -3.78 6.26 -5.02
C VAL A 71 -3.44 5.74 -6.42
N PRO A 72 -2.75 4.60 -6.58
CA PRO A 72 -2.40 4.08 -7.89
C PRO A 72 -3.63 3.64 -8.71
N LEU A 73 -4.58 2.97 -8.09
CA LEU A 73 -5.76 2.45 -8.79
C LEU A 73 -6.66 3.58 -9.31
N VAL A 74 -6.94 4.59 -8.49
CA VAL A 74 -7.75 5.73 -8.94
C VAL A 74 -6.99 6.58 -9.95
N SER A 75 -5.68 6.78 -9.79
CA SER A 75 -4.88 7.50 -10.79
C SER A 75 -4.77 6.81 -12.14
N GLY A 76 -4.88 5.47 -12.17
CA GLY A 76 -4.76 4.68 -13.40
C GLY A 76 -6.08 4.50 -14.14
N PHE A 77 -7.19 4.37 -13.41
CA PHE A 77 -8.51 4.06 -13.99
C PHE A 77 -9.43 5.28 -14.12
N PHE A 78 -9.18 6.38 -13.41
CA PHE A 78 -10.04 7.57 -13.42
C PHE A 78 -9.29 8.83 -13.88
N PRO A 79 -9.94 9.71 -14.66
CA PRO A 79 -9.34 10.94 -15.19
C PRO A 79 -9.37 12.10 -14.18
N PHE A 80 -8.96 11.85 -12.92
CA PHE A 80 -8.86 12.90 -11.90
C PHE A 80 -7.44 13.42 -11.78
N HIS A 81 -7.28 14.71 -11.40
CA HIS A 81 -5.95 15.24 -11.11
C HIS A 81 -5.32 14.49 -9.93
N LEU A 82 -4.03 14.15 -10.07
CA LEU A 82 -3.28 13.39 -9.06
C LEU A 82 -3.27 14.08 -7.68
N ASP A 83 -3.39 15.40 -7.66
CA ASP A 83 -3.44 16.19 -6.42
C ASP A 83 -4.67 15.87 -5.56
N PHE A 84 -5.82 15.65 -6.18
CA PHE A 84 -7.03 15.25 -5.45
C PHE A 84 -6.96 13.79 -5.01
N VAL A 85 -6.43 12.91 -5.87
CA VAL A 85 -6.31 11.48 -5.59
C VAL A 85 -5.34 11.22 -4.43
N ARG A 86 -4.18 11.87 -4.39
CA ARG A 86 -3.24 11.68 -3.27
C ARG A 86 -3.77 12.22 -1.94
N GLY A 87 -4.46 13.37 -1.96
CA GLY A 87 -5.05 13.96 -0.76
C GLY A 87 -6.16 13.09 -0.18
N THR A 88 -7.07 12.61 -1.05
CA THR A 88 -8.13 11.68 -0.65
C THR A 88 -7.58 10.32 -0.21
N GLY A 89 -6.50 9.84 -0.81
CA GLY A 89 -5.82 8.60 -0.39
C GLY A 89 -5.27 8.65 1.03
N LEU A 90 -4.69 9.80 1.45
CA LEU A 90 -4.24 10.00 2.83
C LEU A 90 -5.43 10.00 3.82
N LEU A 91 -6.56 10.62 3.45
CA LEU A 91 -7.78 10.57 4.26
C LEU A 91 -8.34 9.15 4.37
N VAL A 92 -8.33 8.37 3.28
CA VAL A 92 -8.75 6.96 3.29
C VAL A 92 -7.84 6.11 4.18
N ALA A 93 -6.52 6.32 4.11
CA ALA A 93 -5.58 5.62 5.00
C ALA A 93 -5.82 5.96 6.48
N LEU A 94 -6.02 7.25 6.79
CA LEU A 94 -6.33 7.72 8.15
C LEU A 94 -7.65 7.14 8.66
N ALA A 95 -8.70 7.17 7.85
CA ALA A 95 -10.00 6.60 8.20
C ALA A 95 -9.90 5.08 8.47
N GLY A 96 -9.17 4.34 7.62
CA GLY A 96 -8.93 2.91 7.82
C GLY A 96 -8.15 2.59 9.09
N ALA A 97 -7.10 3.37 9.40
CA ALA A 97 -6.32 3.22 10.62
C ALA A 97 -7.15 3.51 11.87
N LEU A 98 -7.97 4.57 11.86
CA LEU A 98 -8.86 4.92 12.97
C LEU A 98 -9.97 3.88 13.18
N ALA A 99 -10.49 3.29 12.10
CA ALA A 99 -11.48 2.22 12.19
C ALA A 99 -10.91 0.93 12.81
N ALA A 100 -9.67 0.56 12.48
CA ALA A 100 -9.02 -0.65 12.99
C ALA A 100 -8.47 -0.50 14.42
N GLY A 101 -8.03 0.71 14.78
CA GLY A 101 -7.36 1.01 16.06
C GLY A 101 -8.06 0.49 17.33
N PRO A 102 -9.31 0.87 17.63
CA PRO A 102 -9.97 0.48 18.87
C PRO A 102 -10.24 -1.03 18.96
N GLY A 103 -10.47 -1.70 17.83
CA GLY A 103 -10.67 -3.15 17.80
C GLY A 103 -9.41 -3.94 18.16
N LEU A 104 -8.26 -3.52 17.65
CA LEU A 104 -6.97 -4.16 17.92
C LEU A 104 -6.46 -3.89 19.34
N LEU A 105 -6.69 -2.68 19.86
CA LEU A 105 -6.33 -2.31 21.22
C LEU A 105 -7.15 -3.06 22.27
N LYS A 106 -8.47 -3.19 22.07
CA LYS A 106 -9.36 -3.93 23.00
C LYS A 106 -9.00 -5.42 23.09
N ARG A 107 -8.45 -6.00 22.03
CA ARG A 107 -8.03 -7.40 21.96
C ARG A 107 -6.58 -7.64 22.43
N ASN A 108 -5.90 -6.61 22.96
CA ASN A 108 -4.48 -6.67 23.34
C ASN A 108 -3.53 -7.12 22.20
N PHE A 109 -3.95 -7.06 20.93
CA PHE A 109 -3.11 -7.39 19.77
C PHE A 109 -2.21 -6.23 19.34
N ALA A 110 -2.45 -5.03 19.86
CA ALA A 110 -1.63 -3.85 19.62
C ALA A 110 -0.95 -3.37 20.92
N ASN A 111 0.38 -3.35 20.93
CA ASN A 111 1.18 -2.82 22.03
C ASN A 111 1.37 -1.30 21.87
N LEU A 112 0.68 -0.51 22.68
CA LEU A 112 0.72 0.96 22.60
C LEU A 112 2.14 1.53 22.79
N ARG A 113 2.97 0.87 23.61
CA ARG A 113 4.37 1.24 23.84
C ARG A 113 5.24 1.13 22.59
N LEU A 114 4.95 0.18 21.70
CA LEU A 114 5.65 0.04 20.41
C LEU A 114 5.04 0.99 19.37
N ALA A 115 3.71 1.15 19.39
CA ALA A 115 3.00 1.99 18.43
C ALA A 115 3.33 3.48 18.56
N LEU A 116 3.41 4.02 19.79
CA LEU A 116 3.65 5.45 20.03
C LEU A 116 4.95 6.01 19.43
N PRO A 117 6.15 5.43 19.65
CA PRO A 117 7.38 5.93 19.05
C PRO A 117 7.38 5.80 17.53
N VAL A 118 6.85 4.70 16.99
CA VAL A 118 6.75 4.49 15.53
C VAL A 118 5.77 5.48 14.90
N ALA A 119 4.66 5.80 15.57
CA ALA A 119 3.68 6.77 15.10
C ALA A 119 4.27 8.19 15.00
N LEU A 120 5.12 8.60 15.94
CA LEU A 120 5.80 9.91 15.87
C LEU A 120 6.75 10.00 14.67
N ILE A 121 7.54 8.96 14.44
CA ILE A 121 8.47 8.90 13.30
C ILE A 121 7.68 8.86 11.97
N ALA A 122 6.61 8.07 11.92
CA ALA A 122 5.75 7.99 10.75
C ALA A 122 5.05 9.33 10.46
N SER A 123 4.57 10.03 11.49
CA SER A 123 3.92 11.34 11.35
C SER A 123 4.88 12.41 10.83
N SER A 124 6.12 12.46 11.32
CA SER A 124 7.12 13.42 10.82
C SER A 124 7.51 13.12 9.38
N CYS A 125 7.69 11.84 9.03
CA CYS A 125 7.97 11.42 7.66
C CYS A 125 6.80 11.72 6.70
N ALA A 126 5.55 11.53 7.15
CA ALA A 126 4.36 11.83 6.35
C ALA A 126 4.25 13.32 6.00
N ILE A 127 4.58 14.22 6.95
CA ILE A 127 4.59 15.67 6.69
C ILE A 127 5.65 16.01 5.63
N VAL A 128 6.88 15.50 5.79
CA VAL A 128 7.96 15.73 4.82
C VAL A 128 7.59 15.17 3.43
N GLY A 129 7.02 13.97 3.38
CA GLY A 129 6.55 13.35 2.15
C GLY A 129 5.43 14.12 1.45
N ALA A 130 4.48 14.68 2.21
CA ALA A 130 3.41 15.51 1.66
C ALA A 130 3.95 16.82 1.06
N LEU A 131 4.88 17.48 1.75
CA LEU A 131 5.54 18.69 1.26
C LEU A 131 6.37 18.45 0.00
N LEU A 132 7.15 17.37 -0.02
CA LEU A 132 7.90 16.94 -1.22
C LEU A 132 6.96 16.59 -2.37
N GLY A 133 5.83 15.96 -2.09
CA GLY A 133 4.80 15.65 -3.07
C GLY A 133 4.25 16.91 -3.74
N VAL A 134 3.96 17.97 -2.98
CA VAL A 134 3.46 19.22 -3.57
C VAL A 134 4.54 19.99 -4.34
N ALA A 135 5.80 19.88 -3.94
CA ALA A 135 6.91 20.58 -4.58
C ALA A 135 7.40 19.96 -5.91
N LEU A 136 7.12 18.68 -6.16
CA LEU A 136 7.59 17.96 -7.34
C LEU A 136 6.61 18.04 -8.52
N PRO A 137 7.11 18.07 -9.79
CA PRO A 137 6.24 18.02 -10.96
C PRO A 137 5.52 16.67 -11.06
N THR A 138 4.27 16.71 -11.54
CA THR A 138 3.35 15.56 -11.62
C THR A 138 3.92 14.35 -12.36
N ASN A 139 4.73 14.58 -13.40
CA ASN A 139 5.37 13.51 -14.17
C ASN A 139 6.30 12.64 -13.32
N ILE A 140 7.09 13.26 -12.43
CA ILE A 140 8.02 12.52 -11.55
C ILE A 140 7.23 11.72 -10.53
N ILE A 141 6.16 12.29 -9.98
CA ILE A 141 5.30 11.64 -9.00
C ILE A 141 4.58 10.43 -9.62
N GLN A 142 4.10 10.57 -10.85
CA GLN A 142 3.41 9.49 -11.56
C GLN A 142 4.36 8.31 -11.84
N ILE A 143 5.61 8.60 -12.25
CA ILE A 143 6.64 7.56 -12.43
C ILE A 143 6.99 6.91 -11.08
N ALA A 144 7.15 7.70 -10.02
CA ALA A 144 7.46 7.19 -8.68
C ALA A 144 6.33 6.32 -8.12
N LEU A 145 5.07 6.72 -8.29
CA LEU A 145 3.89 5.93 -7.92
C LEU A 145 3.86 4.62 -8.72
N GLY A 146 4.05 4.68 -10.03
CA GLY A 146 4.14 3.49 -10.88
C GLY A 146 5.24 2.52 -10.45
N ALA A 147 6.45 3.04 -10.20
CA ALA A 147 7.57 2.26 -9.68
C ALA A 147 7.27 1.63 -8.31
N THR A 148 6.56 2.36 -7.44
CA THR A 148 6.16 1.87 -6.11
C THR A 148 5.16 0.71 -6.22
N ILE A 149 4.20 0.77 -7.15
CA ILE A 149 3.27 -0.35 -7.39
C ILE A 149 4.04 -1.59 -7.84
N ILE A 150 4.94 -1.43 -8.82
CA ILE A 150 5.76 -2.55 -9.32
C ILE A 150 6.59 -3.12 -8.17
N PHE A 151 7.18 -2.27 -7.35
CA PHE A 151 7.93 -2.69 -6.16
C PHE A 151 7.07 -3.48 -5.18
N ILE A 152 5.86 -3.02 -4.84
CA ILE A 152 4.93 -3.73 -3.95
C ILE A 152 4.50 -5.08 -4.57
N ALA A 153 4.19 -5.10 -5.86
CA ALA A 153 3.82 -6.33 -6.57
C ALA A 153 4.96 -7.36 -6.56
N LEU A 154 6.20 -6.91 -6.72
CA LEU A 154 7.39 -7.75 -6.59
C LEU A 154 7.56 -8.23 -5.15
N LEU A 155 7.41 -7.36 -4.16
CA LEU A 155 7.51 -7.72 -2.75
C LEU A 155 6.50 -8.83 -2.42
N LEU A 156 5.24 -8.68 -2.82
CA LEU A 156 4.20 -9.69 -2.61
C LEU A 156 4.52 -11.01 -3.33
N THR A 157 5.08 -10.95 -4.54
CA THR A 157 5.51 -12.14 -5.29
C THR A 157 6.69 -12.87 -4.63
N PHE A 158 7.61 -12.13 -4.02
CA PHE A 158 8.78 -12.69 -3.35
C PHE A 158 8.55 -13.03 -1.88
N SER A 159 7.48 -12.51 -1.27
CA SER A 159 7.16 -12.71 0.14
C SER A 159 6.82 -14.17 0.40
N LYS A 160 7.59 -14.80 1.29
CA LYS A 160 7.30 -16.14 1.79
C LYS A 160 6.22 -16.03 2.86
N ASN A 161 5.12 -16.77 2.69
CA ASN A 161 4.12 -16.92 3.73
C ASN A 161 4.74 -17.69 4.92
N VAL A 162 4.95 -17.01 6.05
CA VAL A 162 5.49 -17.61 7.28
C VAL A 162 4.34 -17.72 8.28
N GLU A 163 3.43 -18.66 8.00
CA GLU A 163 2.21 -18.91 8.79
C GLU A 163 2.51 -19.23 10.27
N ARG A 164 3.73 -19.70 10.57
CA ARG A 164 4.19 -20.03 11.92
C ARG A 164 5.67 -19.71 12.10
N PRO A 165 6.02 -18.51 12.58
CA PRO A 165 7.39 -18.24 13.01
C PRO A 165 7.68 -19.05 14.28
N VAL A 166 8.59 -20.02 14.18
CA VAL A 166 9.12 -20.72 15.36
C VAL A 166 10.14 -19.79 16.00
N VAL A 167 9.72 -19.07 17.04
CA VAL A 167 10.56 -18.10 17.74
C VAL A 167 11.28 -18.82 18.89
N GLU A 168 12.48 -19.32 18.65
CA GLU A 168 13.28 -20.01 19.69
C GLU A 168 13.87 -19.04 20.74
N LYS A 169 13.99 -17.74 20.43
CA LYS A 169 14.57 -16.74 21.34
C LYS A 169 13.94 -15.36 21.13
N GLN A 170 13.63 -14.67 22.22
CA GLN A 170 13.10 -13.29 22.19
C GLN A 170 14.18 -12.33 21.67
N ASP A 171 13.85 -11.56 20.62
CA ASP A 171 14.76 -10.56 20.05
C ASP A 171 15.16 -9.51 21.09
N GLY A 172 16.39 -8.98 21.00
CA GLY A 172 16.91 -7.97 21.94
C GLY A 172 16.04 -6.71 22.03
N ILE A 173 15.37 -6.35 20.94
CA ILE A 173 14.37 -5.26 20.90
C ILE A 173 13.12 -5.66 21.69
N GLY A 174 12.65 -6.90 21.54
CA GLY A 174 11.52 -7.43 22.30
C GLY A 174 11.80 -7.53 23.81
N GLY A 175 13.05 -7.82 24.20
CA GLY A 175 13.49 -7.82 25.59
C GLY A 175 13.58 -6.41 26.18
N ALA A 176 14.17 -5.47 25.43
CA ALA A 176 14.32 -4.07 25.84
C ALA A 176 12.96 -3.35 25.99
N LEU A 177 11.99 -3.64 25.12
CA LEU A 177 10.64 -3.06 25.17
C LEU A 177 9.66 -3.79 26.11
N LYS A 178 10.12 -4.80 26.87
CA LYS A 178 9.26 -5.66 27.73
C LYS A 178 8.06 -6.24 26.97
N MET A 179 8.27 -6.66 25.72
CA MET A 179 7.26 -7.30 24.89
C MET A 179 7.15 -8.79 25.22
N ALA A 180 6.76 -9.11 26.46
CA ALA A 180 6.46 -10.47 26.88
C ALA A 180 4.93 -10.67 26.83
N GLY A 181 4.44 -11.26 25.75
CA GLY A 181 3.04 -11.63 25.59
C GLY A 181 2.95 -12.98 24.89
N ALA A 182 2.20 -13.91 25.45
CA ALA A 182 1.84 -15.15 24.78
C ALA A 182 0.48 -14.95 24.09
N TYR A 183 0.45 -15.13 22.77
CA TYR A 183 -0.81 -15.21 22.04
C TYR A 183 -1.39 -16.60 22.26
N LEU A 184 -2.43 -16.69 23.09
CA LEU A 184 -3.20 -17.90 23.27
C LEU A 184 -4.29 -17.93 22.20
N GLU A 185 -4.12 -18.81 21.23
CA GLU A 185 -5.13 -19.04 20.21
C GLU A 185 -6.32 -19.78 20.85
N PRO A 186 -7.53 -19.20 20.90
CA PRO A 186 -8.67 -19.79 21.59
C PRO A 186 -9.13 -21.12 20.97
N SER A 187 -8.69 -21.46 19.76
CA SER A 187 -8.97 -22.74 19.11
C SER A 187 -7.97 -23.85 19.47
N THR A 188 -6.91 -23.56 20.21
CA THR A 188 -5.81 -24.53 20.49
C THR A 188 -5.73 -24.97 21.95
N GLY A 189 -6.59 -24.45 22.83
CA GLY A 189 -6.64 -24.81 24.25
C GLY A 189 -5.74 -23.96 25.13
#